data_AF-A0A7V3PN35-F1
#
_entry.id   AF-A0A7V3PN35-F1
#
_cell.length_a   1.000
_cell.length_b   1.000
_cell.length_c   1.000
_cell.angle_alpha   90.00
_cell.angle_beta   90.00
_cell.angle_gamma   90.00
#
_symmetry.space_group_name_H-M   'P 1'
#
loop_
_entity.id
_entity.type
_entity.pdbx_description
1 polymer ?
#
loop_
_entity_poly.entity_id
_entity_poly.type
_entity_poly.pdbx_seq_one_letter_code
_entity_poly.pdbx_strand_id
1 'polypeptide(L)'
;MQKFIFVISSIVTLFQFNSLASDGEKNFFTVVEVVTPSKEVYDDGIYRTMFSSFYVVDEAGNKIISSGEVFDYAAKIKLSEGKYKIFFRNLNDQLVQKVIIVERGNYLRIKLD
;
A
#
# COMPACT_ATOMS: atom_id res chain seq x y z
N MET A 1 13.38 59.24 5.94
CA MET A 1 13.54 57.87 6.50
C MET A 1 12.24 57.28 7.05
N GLN A 2 11.31 58.05 7.65
CA GLN A 2 10.04 57.54 8.17
C GLN A 2 9.10 56.86 7.14
N LYS A 3 9.10 57.31 5.88
CA LYS A 3 8.19 56.76 4.84
C LYS A 3 8.55 55.33 4.40
N PHE A 4 9.82 54.91 4.54
CA PHE A 4 10.27 53.56 4.16
C PHE A 4 9.86 52.50 5.18
N ILE A 5 9.78 52.87 6.47
CA ILE A 5 9.43 51.95 7.56
C ILE A 5 7.97 51.49 7.45
N PHE A 6 7.06 52.38 7.01
CA PHE A 6 5.65 52.06 6.81
C PHE A 6 5.41 51.04 5.69
N VAL A 7 6.21 51.09 4.61
CA VAL A 7 6.07 50.15 3.48
C VAL A 7 6.47 48.72 3.89
N ILE A 8 7.52 48.60 4.69
CA ILE A 8 8.01 47.30 5.18
C ILE A 8 7.00 46.70 6.17
N SER A 9 6.38 47.52 7.03
CA SER A 9 5.35 47.06 7.97
C SER A 9 4.11 46.51 7.27
N SER A 10 3.65 47.13 6.18
CA SER A 10 2.48 46.66 5.42
C SER A 10 2.72 45.35 4.66
N ILE A 11 3.96 45.09 4.24
CA ILE A 11 4.31 43.84 3.56
C ILE A 11 4.33 42.67 4.56
N VAL A 12 4.86 42.88 5.77
CA VAL A 12 4.94 41.81 6.79
C VAL A 12 3.55 41.39 7.29
N THR A 13 2.57 42.29 7.34
CA THR A 13 1.18 41.94 7.71
C THR A 13 0.44 41.13 6.65
N LEU A 14 0.83 41.22 5.37
CA LEU A 14 0.20 40.45 4.29
C LEU A 14 0.67 38.98 4.27
N PHE A 15 1.86 38.69 4.79
CA PHE A 15 2.40 37.32 4.82
C PHE A 15 1.83 36.44 5.95
N GLN A 16 1.09 36.99 6.91
CA GLN A 16 0.58 36.21 8.04
C GLN A 16 -0.76 35.49 7.78
N PHE A 17 -1.41 35.72 6.63
CA PHE A 17 -2.75 35.16 6.35
C PHE A 17 -2.78 33.89 5.49
N ASN A 18 -1.62 33.33 5.12
CA ASN A 18 -1.56 32.09 4.32
C ASN A 18 -0.99 30.90 5.10
N SER A 19 -1.40 30.73 6.36
CA SER A 19 -1.32 29.41 6.99
C SER A 19 -2.52 28.59 6.50
N LEU A 20 -2.41 28.10 5.26
CA LEU A 20 -3.21 26.96 4.82
C LEU A 20 -2.68 25.74 5.58
N ALA A 21 -3.20 25.53 6.79
CA ALA A 21 -3.20 24.20 7.37
C ALA A 21 -4.02 23.32 6.42
N SER A 22 -3.33 22.67 5.49
CA SER A 22 -3.89 21.56 4.73
C SER A 22 -4.33 20.55 5.78
N ASP A 23 -5.64 20.42 5.98
CA ASP A 23 -6.22 19.29 6.71
C ASP A 23 -5.62 18.06 6.04
N GLY A 24 -4.63 17.45 6.71
CA GLY A 24 -3.87 16.36 6.13
C GLY A 24 -4.86 15.31 5.68
N GLU A 25 -4.95 15.10 4.37
CA GLU A 25 -5.86 14.11 3.79
C GLU A 25 -5.69 12.82 4.58
N LYS A 26 -6.75 12.40 5.27
CA LYS A 26 -6.77 11.11 5.95
C LYS A 26 -6.52 10.08 4.87
N ASN A 27 -5.30 9.54 4.80
CA ASN A 27 -4.98 8.46 3.88
C ASN A 27 -5.90 7.28 4.23
N PHE A 28 -6.91 7.03 3.38
CA PHE A 28 -7.81 5.91 3.54
C PHE A 28 -7.09 4.66 3.05
N PHE A 29 -6.86 3.72 3.96
CA PHE A 29 -6.25 2.43 3.65
C PHE A 29 -7.27 1.31 3.77
N THR A 30 -7.31 0.46 2.76
CA THR A 30 -8.04 -0.82 2.76
C THR A 30 -7.06 -1.93 3.14
N VAL A 31 -7.47 -2.85 4.02
CA VAL A 31 -6.70 -4.06 4.31
C VAL A 31 -6.97 -5.09 3.23
N VAL A 32 -5.94 -5.49 2.49
CA VAL A 32 -6.03 -6.50 1.44
C VAL A 32 -5.42 -7.81 1.93
N GLU A 33 -6.24 -8.86 2.06
CA GLU A 33 -5.79 -10.23 2.31
C GLU A 33 -5.48 -10.91 0.98
N VAL A 34 -4.21 -11.26 0.78
CA VAL A 34 -3.70 -11.87 -0.46
C VAL A 34 -3.51 -13.37 -0.23
N VAL A 35 -4.44 -14.16 -0.75
CA VAL A 35 -4.41 -15.62 -0.69
C VAL A 35 -3.70 -16.13 -1.93
N THR A 36 -2.39 -16.35 -1.84
CA THR A 36 -1.58 -16.96 -2.90
C THR A 36 -1.79 -18.47 -2.97
N PRO A 37 -1.38 -19.13 -4.07
CA PRO A 37 -1.31 -20.58 -4.11
C PRO A 37 -0.46 -21.09 -2.95
N SER A 38 -0.88 -22.23 -2.39
CA SER A 38 -0.26 -22.78 -1.18
C SER A 38 0.00 -24.27 -1.31
N LYS A 39 0.94 -24.77 -0.50
CA LYS A 39 1.29 -26.18 -0.38
C LYS A 39 1.42 -26.57 1.08
N GLU A 40 1.17 -27.83 1.40
CA GLU A 40 1.47 -28.37 2.72
C GLU A 40 2.96 -28.67 2.85
N VAL A 41 3.55 -28.27 3.98
CA VAL A 41 4.95 -28.50 4.33
C VAL A 41 5.00 -29.09 5.72
N TYR A 42 5.84 -30.10 5.93
CA TYR A 42 6.09 -30.66 7.26
C TYR A 42 7.23 -29.88 7.92
N ASP A 43 6.94 -29.24 9.04
CA ASP A 43 7.82 -28.33 9.77
C ASP A 43 7.65 -28.57 11.27
N ASP A 44 8.74 -28.84 11.99
CA ASP A 44 8.74 -29.06 13.45
C ASP A 44 7.69 -30.04 13.99
N GLY A 45 7.48 -31.15 13.27
CA GLY A 45 6.59 -32.21 13.72
C GLY A 45 5.10 -31.99 13.38
N ILE A 46 4.77 -30.91 12.67
CA ILE A 46 3.41 -30.60 12.24
C ILE A 46 3.36 -30.28 10.74
N TYR A 47 2.21 -30.58 10.11
CA TYR A 47 1.94 -30.12 8.75
C TYR A 47 1.38 -28.69 8.79
N ARG A 48 1.95 -27.82 7.95
CA ARG A 48 1.61 -26.39 7.89
C ARG A 48 1.26 -26.00 6.46
N THR A 49 0.33 -25.07 6.29
CA THR A 49 0.01 -24.52 4.97
C THR A 49 0.95 -23.37 4.66
N MET A 50 1.77 -23.49 3.63
CA MET A 50 2.70 -22.44 3.20
C MET A 50 2.16 -21.72 1.97
N PHE A 51 1.93 -20.42 2.11
CA PHE A 51 1.50 -19.53 1.03
C PHE A 51 2.71 -18.97 0.28
N SER A 52 2.66 -18.99 -1.05
CA SER A 52 3.73 -18.46 -1.90
C SER A 52 3.98 -16.97 -1.67
N SER A 53 5.23 -16.55 -1.86
CA SER A 53 5.65 -15.15 -1.87
C SER A 53 4.99 -14.34 -3.00
N PHE A 54 4.88 -13.02 -2.78
CA PHE A 54 4.38 -12.09 -3.79
C PHE A 54 4.95 -10.68 -3.62
N TYR A 55 4.79 -9.87 -4.65
CA TYR A 55 5.02 -8.43 -4.59
C TYR A 55 3.94 -7.65 -5.33
N VAL A 56 3.74 -6.40 -4.93
CA VAL A 56 2.75 -5.51 -5.54
C VAL A 56 3.46 -4.31 -6.14
N VAL A 57 3.03 -3.91 -7.33
CA VAL A 57 3.45 -2.68 -7.97
C VAL A 57 2.25 -1.74 -8.19
N ASP A 58 2.51 -0.44 -8.14
CA ASP A 58 1.55 0.60 -8.50
C ASP A 58 1.36 0.71 -10.02
N GLU A 59 0.51 1.64 -10.48
CA GLU A 59 0.30 1.90 -11.90
C GLU A 59 1.55 2.40 -12.64
N ALA A 60 2.46 3.07 -11.92
CA ALA A 60 3.74 3.54 -12.45
C ALA A 60 4.81 2.42 -12.52
N GLY A 61 4.49 1.22 -12.03
CA GLY A 61 5.39 0.08 -12.00
C GLY A 61 6.36 0.08 -10.82
N ASN A 62 6.20 0.99 -9.86
CA ASN A 62 7.03 1.01 -8.66
C ASN A 62 6.59 -0.11 -7.72
N LYS A 63 7.57 -0.85 -7.20
CA LYS A 63 7.32 -1.85 -6.17
C LYS A 63 7.01 -1.16 -4.85
N ILE A 64 5.79 -1.35 -4.35
CA ILE A 64 5.31 -0.72 -3.11
C ILE A 64 5.44 -1.64 -1.89
N ILE A 65 5.28 -2.96 -2.10
CA ILE A 65 5.33 -3.95 -1.02
C ILE A 65 5.72 -5.32 -1.56
N SER A 66 6.33 -6.13 -0.70
CA SER A 66 6.52 -7.56 -0.94
C SER A 66 6.34 -8.35 0.34
N SER A 67 5.86 -9.58 0.18
CA SER A 67 5.79 -10.58 1.24
C SER A 67 6.59 -11.79 0.82
N GLY A 68 7.37 -12.35 1.74
CA GLY A 68 7.92 -13.69 1.61
C GLY A 68 6.83 -14.75 1.74
N GLU A 69 7.27 -16.01 1.80
CA GLU A 69 6.39 -17.13 2.13
C GLU A 69 5.87 -16.97 3.56
N VAL A 70 4.60 -17.29 3.78
CA VAL A 70 3.95 -17.19 5.10
C VAL A 70 3.22 -18.49 5.41
N PHE A 71 3.28 -18.91 6.68
CA PHE A 71 2.64 -20.13 7.15
C PHE A 71 1.28 -19.84 7.78
N ASP A 72 0.34 -20.77 7.57
CA ASP A 72 -0.96 -20.94 8.21
C ASP A 72 -1.99 -19.84 7.90
N TYR A 73 -1.55 -18.62 7.62
CA TYR A 73 -2.40 -17.47 7.31
C TYR A 73 -1.90 -16.71 6.08
N ALA A 74 -2.84 -16.33 5.22
CA ALA A 74 -2.57 -15.45 4.08
C ALA A 74 -2.09 -14.07 4.54
N ALA A 75 -1.20 -13.46 3.75
CA ALA A 75 -0.63 -12.16 4.10
C ALA A 75 -1.70 -11.06 4.00
N LYS A 76 -1.62 -10.09 4.92
CA LYS A 76 -2.49 -8.91 4.94
C LYS A 76 -1.65 -7.66 4.75
N ILE A 77 -1.99 -6.86 3.75
CA ILE A 77 -1.30 -5.62 3.40
C ILE A 77 -2.25 -4.43 3.47
N LYS A 78 -1.73 -3.22 3.68
CA LYS A 78 -2.51 -1.99 3.61
C LYS A 78 -2.23 -1.30 2.29
N LEU A 79 -3.28 -1.06 1.50
CA LEU A 79 -3.18 -0.33 0.24
C LEU A 79 -4.16 0.85 0.27
N SER A 80 -3.75 1.97 -0.30
CA SER A 80 -4.67 3.06 -0.60
C SER A 80 -5.60 2.66 -1.74
N GLU A 81 -6.66 3.44 -1.94
CA GLU A 81 -7.50 3.32 -3.13
C GLU A 81 -6.64 3.46 -4.40
N GLY A 82 -6.86 2.60 -5.39
CA GLY A 82 -6.10 2.61 -6.62
C GLY A 82 -6.04 1.27 -7.32
N LYS A 83 -5.35 1.25 -8.46
CA LYS A 83 -5.13 0.04 -9.26
C LYS A 83 -3.70 -0.45 -9.10
N TYR A 84 -3.57 -1.76 -8.93
CA TYR A 84 -2.28 -2.40 -8.67
C TYR A 84 -2.14 -3.67 -9.50
N LYS A 85 -0.90 -4.15 -9.62
CA LYS A 85 -0.60 -5.50 -10.10
C LYS A 85 0.10 -6.28 -9.00
N ILE A 86 -0.45 -7.45 -8.67
CA ILE A 86 0.20 -8.41 -7.78
C ILE A 86 0.92 -9.43 -8.65
N PHE A 87 2.18 -9.68 -8.35
CA PHE A 87 3.01 -10.73 -8.94
C PHE A 87 3.30 -11.79 -7.90
N PHE A 88 3.11 -13.06 -8.26
CA PHE A 88 3.25 -14.19 -7.34
C PHE A 88 3.73 -15.43 -8.11
N ARG A 89 4.28 -16.40 -7.39
CA ARG A 89 4.61 -17.71 -7.98
C ARG A 89 3.43 -18.67 -7.85
N ASN A 90 3.03 -19.26 -8.97
CA ASN A 90 2.02 -20.33 -8.96
C ASN A 90 2.62 -21.67 -8.49
N LEU A 91 1.81 -22.73 -8.45
CA LEU A 91 2.25 -24.06 -8.01
C LEU A 91 3.32 -24.68 -8.92
N ASN A 92 3.47 -24.20 -10.16
CA ASN A 92 4.48 -24.62 -11.11
C ASN A 92 5.75 -23.74 -11.07
N ASP A 93 5.89 -22.91 -10.04
CA ASP A 93 7.00 -21.96 -9.86
C ASP A 93 7.08 -20.87 -10.94
N GLN A 94 5.99 -20.65 -11.69
CA GLN A 94 5.92 -19.61 -12.73
C GLN A 94 5.49 -18.29 -12.10
N LEU A 95 6.13 -17.19 -12.53
CA LEU A 95 5.73 -15.84 -12.14
C LEU A 95 4.45 -15.46 -12.90
N VAL A 96 3.36 -15.30 -12.18
CA VAL A 96 2.05 -14.89 -12.70
C VAL A 96 1.70 -13.51 -12.13
N GLN A 97 0.88 -12.76 -12.85
CA GLN A 97 0.38 -11.46 -12.39
C GLN A 97 -1.15 -11.40 -12.40
N LYS A 98 -1.72 -10.65 -11.47
CA LYS A 98 -3.15 -10.31 -11.43
C LYS A 98 -3.32 -8.82 -11.17
N VAL A 99 -4.16 -8.18 -11.99
CA VAL A 99 -4.58 -6.79 -11.76
C VAL A 99 -5.63 -6.79 -10.66
N ILE A 100 -5.49 -5.85 -9.72
CA ILE A 100 -6.44 -5.63 -8.64
C ILE A 100 -6.84 -4.16 -8.61
N ILE A 101 -8.09 -3.90 -8.23
CA ILE A 101 -8.60 -2.55 -7.97
C ILE A 101 -8.98 -2.53 -6.50
N VAL A 102 -8.33 -1.64 -5.76
CA VAL A 102 -8.62 -1.41 -4.34
C VAL A 102 -9.54 -0.22 -4.29
N GLU A 103 -10.79 -0.47 -3.90
CA GLU A 103 -11.75 0.58 -3.60
C GLU A 103 -11.68 0.96 -2.13
N ARG A 104 -12.22 2.14 -1.81
CA ARG A 104 -12.30 2.61 -0.42
C ARG A 104 -13.15 1.67 0.41
N GLY A 105 -12.54 1.08 1.43
CA GLY A 105 -13.22 0.16 2.33
C GLY A 105 -12.33 -0.25 3.49
N ASN A 106 -12.83 -1.17 4.31
CA ASN A 106 -12.05 -1.69 5.44
C ASN A 106 -11.24 -2.94 5.04
N TYR A 107 -11.79 -3.77 4.15
CA TYR A 107 -11.26 -5.10 3.87
C TYR A 107 -11.54 -5.55 2.44
N LEU A 108 -10.55 -6.17 1.81
CA LEU A 108 -10.66 -6.83 0.51
C LEU A 108 -9.90 -8.17 0.57
N ARG A 109 -10.55 -9.26 0.19
CA ARG A 109 -9.90 -10.58 0.09
C ARG A 109 -9.71 -10.95 -1.37
N ILE A 110 -8.49 -11.31 -1.75
CA ILE A 110 -8.12 -11.65 -3.11
C ILE A 110 -7.52 -13.04 -3.14
N LYS A 111 -8.19 -13.97 -3.83
CA LYS A 111 -7.65 -15.29 -4.14
C LYS A 111 -6.91 -15.27 -5.47
N LEU A 112 -5.72 -15.84 -5.46
CA LEU A 112 -4.81 -15.98 -6.59
C LEU A 112 -4.66 -17.47 -6.87
N ASP A 113 -4.94 -17.87 -8.11
CA ASP A 113 -4.88 -19.26 -8.58
C ASP A 113 -3.68 -19.42 -9.53
#